data_AF-A0A380NY22-F1
#
_entry.id   AF-A0A380NY22-F1
#
_cell.length_a   1.000
_cell.length_b   1.000
_cell.length_c   1.000
_cell.angle_alpha   90.00
_cell.angle_beta   90.00
_cell.angle_gamma   90.00
#
_symmetry.space_group_name_H-M   'P 1'
#
loop_
_entity.id
_entity.type
_entity.pdbx_description
1 polymer ?
#
loop_
_entity_poly.entity_id
_entity_poly.type
_entity_poly.pdbx_seq_one_letter_code
_entity_poly.pdbx_strand_id
1 'polypeptide(L)'
;MGCFPISLDIWIRAIAQNVWHTTNPSSAAYQAAGNWFGILSAVQAVASVAWGFALSKTAINQRSIAYAGGLIIGGIGFMSVFFIHSQFALIAAFIMIGIGWVSMNAIPFMYLTSELDGENDGTYLGLFNSTICLPQIVASVASFAVFPLVGQSMPAMLLIAGALMVLGAIATRWVK
;
A
#
# COMPACT_ATOMS: atom_id res chain seq x y z
N MET A 1 0.03 15.01 -3.11
CA MET A 1 -0.59 14.35 -4.28
C MET A 1 0.35 14.18 -5.50
N GLY A 2 1.67 14.46 -5.40
CA GLY A 2 2.58 14.45 -6.58
C GLY A 2 3.42 13.19 -6.82
N CYS A 3 3.36 12.16 -5.98
CA CYS A 3 4.18 10.93 -6.13
C CYS A 3 3.40 9.70 -6.60
N PHE A 4 2.11 9.86 -6.90
CA PHE A 4 1.21 8.79 -7.32
C PHE A 4 1.39 8.25 -8.76
N PRO A 5 1.89 8.98 -9.78
CA PRO A 5 1.79 8.51 -11.16
C PRO A 5 2.67 7.28 -11.47
N ILE A 6 3.85 7.16 -10.85
CA ILE A 6 4.75 6.01 -11.06
C ILE A 6 4.19 4.74 -10.41
N SER A 7 3.66 4.86 -9.20
CA SER A 7 2.97 3.75 -8.52
C SER A 7 1.73 3.32 -9.30
N LEU A 8 0.94 4.29 -9.80
CA LEU A 8 -0.25 4.03 -10.61
C LEU A 8 0.08 3.24 -11.87
N ASP A 9 1.14 3.61 -12.58
CA ASP A 9 1.60 2.89 -13.77
C ASP A 9 2.06 1.46 -13.45
N ILE A 10 2.74 1.23 -12.31
CA ILE A 10 3.13 -0.12 -11.88
C ILE A 10 1.89 -0.98 -11.65
N TRP A 11 0.84 -0.44 -11.01
CA TRP A 11 -0.40 -1.16 -10.77
C TRP A 11 -1.19 -1.47 -12.03
N ILE A 12 -1.38 -0.49 -12.91
CA ILE A 12 -2.13 -0.66 -14.17
C ILE A 12 -1.39 -1.65 -15.07
N ARG A 13 -0.05 -1.58 -15.15
CA ARG A 13 0.76 -2.52 -15.93
C ARG A 13 0.76 -3.92 -15.33
N ALA A 14 0.82 -4.06 -14.00
CA ALA A 14 0.73 -5.37 -13.35
C ALA A 14 -0.63 -6.04 -13.62
N ILE A 15 -1.72 -5.29 -13.52
CA ILE A 15 -3.08 -5.78 -13.80
C ILE A 15 -3.25 -6.09 -15.29
N ALA A 16 -2.77 -5.21 -16.18
CA ALA A 16 -2.83 -5.41 -17.62
C ALA A 16 -2.02 -6.65 -18.07
N GLN A 17 -0.87 -6.90 -17.45
CA GLN A 17 -0.07 -8.11 -17.70
C GLN A 17 -0.72 -9.38 -17.13
N ASN A 18 -1.23 -9.35 -15.89
CA ASN A 18 -1.77 -10.54 -15.22
C ASN A 18 -3.18 -10.94 -15.69
N VAL A 19 -4.02 -9.98 -16.08
CA VAL A 19 -5.44 -10.24 -16.41
C VAL A 19 -5.73 -10.09 -17.90
N TRP A 20 -5.09 -9.12 -18.56
CA TRP A 20 -5.34 -8.83 -19.98
C TRP A 20 -4.20 -9.28 -20.91
N HIS A 21 -3.12 -9.87 -20.35
CA HIS A 21 -1.92 -10.29 -21.07
C HIS A 21 -1.37 -9.27 -22.07
N THR A 22 -1.54 -7.97 -21.76
CA THR A 22 -1.16 -6.86 -22.64
C THR A 22 -0.22 -5.90 -21.92
N THR A 23 0.77 -5.41 -22.65
CA THR A 23 1.74 -4.41 -22.18
C THR A 23 1.67 -3.11 -22.96
N ASN A 24 0.81 -3.04 -23.98
CA ASN A 24 0.74 -1.89 -24.88
C ASN A 24 -0.23 -0.81 -24.34
N PRO A 25 0.27 0.36 -23.92
CA PRO A 25 -0.54 1.43 -23.32
C PRO A 25 -1.54 2.07 -24.28
N SER A 26 -1.38 1.90 -25.60
CA SER A 26 -2.33 2.39 -26.60
C SER A 26 -3.48 1.43 -26.88
N SER A 27 -3.48 0.22 -26.30
CA SER A 27 -4.54 -0.76 -26.52
C SER A 27 -5.79 -0.47 -25.68
N ALA A 28 -6.97 -0.78 -26.23
CA ALA A 28 -8.24 -0.69 -25.49
C ALA A 28 -8.24 -1.57 -24.22
N ALA A 29 -7.48 -2.67 -24.22
CA ALA A 29 -7.31 -3.55 -23.07
C ALA A 29 -6.51 -2.90 -21.92
N TYR A 30 -5.54 -2.04 -22.22
CA TYR A 30 -4.82 -1.27 -21.19
C TYR A 30 -5.72 -0.21 -20.54
N GLN A 31 -6.57 0.45 -21.34
CA GLN A 31 -7.56 1.38 -20.81
C GLN A 31 -8.60 0.66 -19.93
N ALA A 32 -9.04 -0.53 -20.33
CA ALA A 32 -9.92 -1.37 -19.50
C ALA A 32 -9.26 -1.78 -18.17
N ALA A 33 -7.98 -2.14 -18.18
CA ALA A 33 -7.21 -2.41 -16.97
C ALA A 33 -7.10 -1.17 -16.07
N GLY A 34 -6.91 0.03 -16.64
CA GLY A 34 -6.92 1.29 -15.91
C GLY A 34 -8.27 1.60 -15.25
N ASN A 35 -9.37 1.42 -15.98
CA ASN A 35 -10.73 1.58 -15.43
C ASN A 35 -10.98 0.57 -14.29
N TRP A 36 -10.54 -0.67 -14.47
CA TRP A 36 -10.65 -1.69 -13.43
C TRP A 36 -9.82 -1.35 -12.19
N PHE A 37 -8.60 -0.85 -12.37
CA PHE A 37 -7.78 -0.34 -11.26
C PHE A 37 -8.49 0.77 -10.49
N GLY A 38 -9.18 1.69 -11.17
CA GLY A 38 -9.99 2.71 -10.52
C GLY A 38 -11.07 2.13 -9.57
N ILE A 39 -11.75 1.07 -10.00
CA ILE A 39 -12.72 0.33 -9.16
C ILE A 39 -12.01 -0.34 -7.98
N LEU A 40 -10.87 -1.00 -8.22
CA LEU A 40 -10.08 -1.65 -7.18
C LEU A 40 -9.56 -0.65 -6.13
N SER A 41 -9.13 0.54 -6.54
CA SER A 41 -8.75 1.64 -5.63
C SER A 41 -9.93 2.14 -4.79
N ALA A 42 -11.14 2.19 -5.36
CA ALA A 42 -12.33 2.53 -4.60
C ALA A 42 -12.63 1.47 -3.52
N VAL A 43 -12.54 0.18 -3.86
CA VAL A 43 -12.70 -0.91 -2.89
C VAL A 43 -11.64 -0.85 -1.79
N GLN A 44 -10.38 -0.61 -2.16
CA GLN A 44 -9.28 -0.43 -1.20
C GLN A 44 -9.58 0.73 -0.23
N ALA A 45 -10.08 1.87 -0.73
CA ALA A 45 -10.42 3.02 0.10
C ALA A 45 -11.55 2.68 1.09
N VAL A 46 -12.61 2.01 0.63
CA VAL A 46 -13.72 1.56 1.50
C VAL A 46 -13.22 0.59 2.58
N ALA A 47 -12.41 -0.40 2.20
CA ALA A 47 -11.79 -1.35 3.13
C ALA A 47 -10.89 -0.63 4.16
N SER A 48 -10.11 0.36 3.72
CA SER A 48 -9.26 1.18 4.57
C SER A 48 -10.07 1.96 5.60
N VAL A 49 -11.19 2.58 5.18
CA VAL A 49 -12.07 3.30 6.10
C VAL A 49 -12.69 2.35 7.12
N ALA A 50 -13.21 1.20 6.67
CA ALA A 50 -13.81 0.20 7.55
C ALA A 50 -12.83 -0.31 8.61
N TRP A 51 -11.59 -0.63 8.21
CA TRP A 51 -10.54 -1.04 9.14
C TRP A 51 -10.05 0.11 10.02
N GLY A 52 -9.96 1.33 9.48
CA GLY A 52 -9.62 2.53 10.25
C GLY A 52 -10.61 2.79 11.39
N PHE A 53 -11.90 2.58 11.17
CA PHE A 53 -12.93 2.62 12.23
C PHE A 53 -12.76 1.52 13.28
N ALA A 54 -12.29 0.33 12.89
CA ALA A 54 -11.98 -0.74 13.84
C ALA A 54 -10.72 -0.38 14.68
N LEU A 55 -9.70 0.20 14.04
CA LEU A 55 -8.46 0.65 14.70
C LEU A 55 -8.71 1.79 15.68
N SER A 56 -9.59 2.75 15.36
CA SER A 56 -9.89 3.86 16.27
C SER A 56 -10.56 3.42 17.58
N LYS A 57 -11.24 2.26 17.56
CA LYS A 57 -11.82 1.63 18.76
C LYS A 57 -10.84 0.74 19.53
N THR A 58 -9.63 0.54 19.02
CA THR A 58 -8.63 -0.36 19.61
C THR A 58 -7.81 0.34 20.68
N ALA A 59 -7.61 -0.31 21.83
CA ALA A 59 -6.84 0.24 22.95
C ALA A 59 -5.35 0.42 22.61
N ILE A 60 -4.67 1.37 23.27
CA ILE A 60 -3.26 1.71 23.01
C ILE A 60 -2.33 0.49 23.08
N ASN A 61 -2.54 -0.41 24.05
CA ASN A 61 -1.77 -1.65 24.21
C ASN A 61 -1.96 -2.66 23.06
N GLN A 62 -3.06 -2.57 22.31
CA GLN A 62 -3.35 -3.44 21.18
C GLN A 62 -2.93 -2.80 19.84
N ARG A 63 -2.53 -1.52 19.82
CA ARG A 63 -2.13 -0.83 18.59
C ARG A 63 -0.87 -1.43 17.95
N SER A 64 0.11 -1.89 18.73
CA SER A 64 1.30 -2.56 18.20
C SER A 64 0.98 -3.91 17.54
N ILE A 65 0.06 -4.68 18.13
CA ILE A 65 -0.42 -5.96 17.58
C ILE A 65 -1.26 -5.70 16.33
N ALA A 66 -2.14 -4.70 16.35
CA ALA A 66 -2.94 -4.31 15.20
C ALA A 66 -2.07 -3.79 14.04
N TYR A 67 -0.97 -3.10 14.35
CA TYR A 67 0.05 -2.70 13.37
C TYR A 67 0.67 -3.93 12.72
N ALA A 68 1.26 -4.83 13.50
CA ALA A 68 1.90 -6.03 12.98
C ALA A 68 0.92 -6.91 12.18
N GLY A 69 -0.31 -7.10 12.69
CA GLY A 69 -1.36 -7.84 11.98
C GLY A 69 -1.77 -7.18 10.66
N GLY A 70 -1.94 -5.86 10.65
CA GLY A 70 -2.22 -5.10 9.44
C GLY A 70 -1.10 -5.18 8.40
N LEU A 71 0.16 -5.11 8.82
CA LEU A 71 1.30 -5.25 7.92
C LEU A 71 1.39 -6.66 7.31
N ILE A 72 1.12 -7.71 8.09
CA ILE A 72 1.11 -9.08 7.59
C ILE A 72 -0.01 -9.27 6.56
N ILE A 73 -1.22 -8.82 6.88
CA ILE A 73 -2.37 -8.89 5.97
C ILE A 73 -2.08 -8.11 4.69
N GLY A 74 -1.55 -6.89 4.81
CA GLY A 74 -1.15 -6.08 3.67
C GLY A 74 -0.08 -6.74 2.81
N GLY A 75 0.95 -7.33 3.43
CA GLY A 75 2.03 -8.03 2.74
C GLY A 75 1.55 -9.27 1.98
N ILE A 76 0.64 -10.05 2.58
CA ILE A 76 -0.04 -11.17 1.90
C ILE A 76 -0.89 -10.65 0.73
N GLY A 77 -1.58 -9.52 0.91
CA GLY A 77 -2.30 -8.82 -0.16
C GLY A 77 -1.39 -8.50 -1.35
N PHE A 78 -0.23 -7.88 -1.10
CA PHE A 78 0.76 -7.59 -2.15
C PHE A 78 1.31 -8.84 -2.84
N MET A 79 1.65 -9.89 -2.09
CA MET A 79 2.13 -11.16 -2.67
C MET A 79 1.06 -11.85 -3.51
N SER A 80 -0.20 -11.81 -3.07
CA SER A 80 -1.31 -12.46 -3.78
C SER A 80 -1.57 -11.89 -5.17
N VAL A 81 -1.26 -10.60 -5.40
CA VAL A 81 -1.42 -9.95 -6.73
C VAL A 81 -0.57 -10.65 -7.80
N PHE A 82 0.56 -11.25 -7.44
CA PHE A 82 1.39 -12.02 -8.38
C PHE A 82 0.71 -13.31 -8.87
N PHE A 83 -0.01 -14.00 -8.00
CA PHE A 83 -0.62 -15.30 -8.31
C PHE A 83 -2.03 -15.17 -8.93
N ILE A 84 -2.67 -14.01 -8.78
CA ILE A 84 -4.04 -13.80 -9.20
C ILE A 84 -4.11 -13.34 -10.66
N HIS A 85 -4.77 -14.15 -11.48
CA HIS A 85 -5.06 -13.88 -12.90
C HIS A 85 -6.53 -13.52 -13.16
N SER A 86 -7.37 -13.49 -12.10
CA SER A 86 -8.82 -13.22 -12.20
C SER A 86 -9.20 -11.87 -11.59
N GLN A 87 -10.03 -11.13 -12.32
CA GLN A 87 -10.51 -9.78 -11.96
C GLN A 87 -11.15 -9.71 -10.57
N PHE A 88 -11.96 -10.72 -10.22
CA PHE A 88 -12.67 -10.77 -8.95
C PHE A 88 -11.77 -11.14 -7.77
N ALA A 89 -10.78 -12.01 -7.99
CA ALA A 89 -9.82 -12.37 -6.95
C ALA A 89 -8.91 -11.17 -6.59
N LEU A 90 -8.64 -10.27 -7.55
CA LEU A 90 -7.91 -9.02 -7.31
C LEU A 90 -8.60 -8.11 -6.30
N ILE A 91 -9.93 -8.13 -6.24
CA ILE A 91 -10.71 -7.36 -5.25
C ILE A 91 -10.32 -7.78 -3.83
N ALA A 92 -10.21 -9.08 -3.57
CA ALA A 92 -9.82 -9.59 -2.26
C ALA A 92 -8.40 -9.15 -1.87
N ALA A 93 -7.46 -9.18 -2.82
CA ALA A 93 -6.10 -8.68 -2.59
C ALA A 93 -6.08 -7.18 -2.25
N PHE A 94 -6.85 -6.36 -2.96
CA PHE A 94 -6.94 -4.92 -2.72
C PHE A 94 -7.59 -4.57 -1.38
N ILE A 95 -8.53 -5.39 -0.89
CA ILE A 95 -9.08 -5.25 0.47
C ILE A 95 -7.96 -5.45 1.50
N MET A 96 -7.15 -6.51 1.35
CA MET A 96 -6.02 -6.78 2.25
C MET A 96 -4.96 -5.68 2.21
N ILE A 97 -4.64 -5.17 1.01
CA ILE A 97 -3.71 -4.03 0.83
C ILE A 97 -4.26 -2.77 1.53
N GLY A 98 -5.56 -2.50 1.45
CA GLY A 98 -6.19 -1.37 2.14
C GLY A 98 -6.05 -1.45 3.66
N ILE A 99 -6.28 -2.64 4.24
CA ILE A 99 -6.09 -2.92 5.67
C ILE A 99 -4.65 -2.62 6.10
N GLY A 100 -3.66 -3.09 5.32
CA GLY A 100 -2.26 -2.85 5.62
C GLY A 100 -1.87 -1.38 5.51
N TRP A 101 -2.34 -0.70 4.46
CA TRP A 101 -2.05 0.71 4.23
C TRP A 101 -2.59 1.60 5.35
N VAL A 102 -3.85 1.42 5.75
CA VAL A 102 -4.42 2.24 6.82
C VAL A 102 -3.76 1.95 8.17
N SER A 103 -3.38 0.69 8.44
CA SER A 103 -2.67 0.33 9.67
C SER A 103 -1.29 1.01 9.76
N MET A 104 -0.57 1.07 8.64
CA MET A 104 0.74 1.73 8.56
C MET A 104 0.69 3.23 8.81
N ASN A 105 -0.37 3.91 8.37
CA ASN A 105 -0.50 5.37 8.48
C ASN A 105 -1.23 5.78 9.77
N ALA A 106 -2.33 5.11 10.11
CA ALA A 106 -3.20 5.51 11.22
C ALA A 106 -2.54 5.30 12.58
N ILE A 107 -1.76 4.25 12.77
CA ILE A 107 -1.16 3.92 14.07
C ILE A 107 -0.07 4.93 14.49
N PRO A 108 0.95 5.23 13.66
CA PRO A 108 1.92 6.26 14.03
C PRO A 108 1.28 7.66 14.12
N PHE A 109 0.25 7.95 13.32
CA PHE A 109 -0.56 9.16 13.47
C PHE A 109 -1.23 9.23 14.84
N MET A 110 -1.85 8.13 15.29
CA MET A 110 -2.51 8.05 16.59
C MET A 110 -1.54 8.24 17.76
N TYR A 111 -0.31 7.74 17.67
CA TYR A 111 0.73 7.96 18.68
C TYR A 111 1.13 9.43 18.76
N LEU A 112 1.41 10.05 17.61
CA LEU A 112 1.73 11.47 17.55
C LEU A 112 0.60 12.31 18.16
N THR A 113 -0.65 12.08 17.76
CA THR A 113 -1.79 12.87 18.26
C THR A 113 -2.07 12.69 19.75
N SER A 114 -1.61 11.60 20.39
CA SER A 114 -1.79 11.43 21.84
C SER A 114 -0.77 12.19 22.69
N GLU A 115 0.31 12.67 22.07
CA GLU A 115 1.42 13.36 22.75
C GLU A 115 1.40 14.89 22.48
N LEU A 116 0.46 15.36 21.66
CA LEU A 116 0.30 16.78 21.33
C LEU A 116 -0.54 17.49 22.40
N ASP A 117 -0.04 18.63 22.87
CA ASP A 117 -0.66 19.47 23.91
C ASP A 117 -1.59 20.58 23.32
N GLY A 118 -1.91 20.51 22.02
CA GLY A 118 -2.76 21.49 21.32
C GLY A 118 -2.01 22.72 20.78
N GLU A 119 -0.75 22.91 21.15
CA GLU A 119 0.09 24.02 20.72
C GLU A 119 0.87 23.63 19.44
N ASN A 120 0.45 24.18 18.29
CA ASN A 120 1.01 23.91 16.95
C ASN A 120 0.75 22.51 16.36
N ASP A 121 -0.37 21.87 16.71
CA ASP A 121 -0.76 20.56 16.16
C ASP A 121 -0.67 20.49 14.63
N GLY A 122 -1.08 21.56 13.93
CA GLY A 122 -0.99 21.63 12.48
C GLY A 122 0.43 21.48 11.93
N THR A 123 1.43 22.03 12.62
CA THR A 123 2.85 21.94 12.23
C THR A 123 3.38 20.53 12.42
N TYR A 124 3.07 19.88 13.55
CA TYR A 124 3.46 18.50 13.82
C TYR A 124 2.80 17.50 12.86
N LEU A 125 1.51 17.69 12.57
CA LEU A 125 0.77 16.89 11.59
C LEU A 125 1.31 17.06 10.17
N GLY A 126 1.74 18.28 9.80
CA GLY A 126 2.43 18.57 8.55
C GLY A 126 3.81 17.89 8.46
N LEU A 127 4.58 17.90 9.56
CA LEU A 127 5.87 17.23 9.64
C LEU A 127 5.71 15.71 9.45
N PHE A 128 4.71 15.11 10.11
CA PHE A 128 4.39 13.70 9.99
C PHE A 128 4.10 13.26 8.55
N ASN A 129 3.25 14.01 7.84
CA ASN A 129 2.97 13.74 6.43
C ASN A 129 4.23 13.89 5.55
N SER A 130 5.11 14.83 5.89
CA SER A 130 6.39 15.01 5.18
C SER A 130 7.31 13.80 5.38
N THR A 131 7.35 13.23 6.59
CA THR A 131 8.09 11.99 6.90
C THR A 131 7.54 10.77 6.18
N ILE A 132 6.25 10.71 5.84
CA ILE A 132 5.67 9.62 5.02
C ILE A 132 6.00 9.84 3.54
N CYS A 133 5.92 11.08 3.06
CA CYS A 133 6.09 11.41 1.66
C CYS A 133 7.55 11.28 1.20
N LEU A 134 8.53 11.65 2.04
CA LEU A 134 9.95 11.58 1.69
C LEU A 134 10.41 10.14 1.33
N PRO A 135 10.18 9.11 2.18
CA PRO A 135 10.45 7.72 1.81
C PRO A 135 9.69 7.25 0.57
N GLN A 136 8.47 7.73 0.34
CA GLN A 136 7.71 7.40 -0.88
C GLN A 136 8.37 7.97 -2.13
N ILE A 137 8.89 9.20 -2.08
CA ILE A 137 9.65 9.80 -3.18
C ILE A 137 10.92 8.99 -3.44
N VAL A 138 11.67 8.69 -2.38
CA VAL A 138 12.90 7.88 -2.49
C VAL A 138 12.59 6.49 -3.05
N ALA A 139 11.53 5.84 -2.59
CA ALA A 139 11.09 4.53 -3.11
C ALA A 139 10.66 4.61 -4.58
N SER A 140 9.99 5.69 -4.99
CA SER A 140 9.57 5.91 -6.37
C SER A 140 10.78 6.08 -7.30
N VAL A 141 11.80 6.81 -6.86
CA VAL A 141 13.05 6.97 -7.62
C VAL A 141 13.86 5.68 -7.63
N ALA A 142 13.99 4.99 -6.49
CA ALA A 142 14.70 3.71 -6.39
C ALA A 142 14.06 2.62 -7.26
N SER A 143 12.73 2.68 -7.47
CA SER A 143 12.01 1.74 -8.32
C SER A 143 12.53 1.76 -9.78
N PHE A 144 13.03 2.89 -10.29
CA PHE A 144 13.65 2.94 -11.62
C PHE A 144 14.96 2.15 -11.72
N ALA A 145 15.75 2.09 -10.63
CA ALA A 145 16.98 1.31 -10.58
C ALA A 145 16.70 -0.19 -10.38
N VAL A 146 15.62 -0.52 -9.63
CA VAL A 146 15.21 -1.90 -9.38
C VAL A 146 14.53 -2.52 -10.59
N PHE A 147 13.75 -1.75 -11.36
CA PHE A 147 13.00 -2.25 -12.52
C PHE A 147 13.84 -3.05 -13.56
N PRO A 148 15.04 -2.61 -13.99
CA PRO A 148 15.88 -3.40 -14.89
C PRO A 148 16.50 -4.63 -14.21
N LEU A 149 16.72 -4.61 -12.89
CA LEU A 149 17.28 -5.73 -12.14
C LEU A 149 16.28 -6.89 -11.94
N VAL A 150 14.98 -6.61 -11.97
CA VAL A 150 13.90 -7.61 -11.81
C VAL A 150 13.37 -8.09 -13.18
N GLY A 151 14.14 -7.90 -14.26
CA GLY A 151 13.82 -8.44 -15.58
C GLY A 151 12.58 -7.83 -16.23
N GLN A 152 12.28 -6.55 -15.98
CA GLN A 152 11.16 -5.81 -16.60
C GLN A 152 9.76 -6.37 -16.28
N SER A 153 9.62 -7.13 -15.18
CA SER A 153 8.32 -7.68 -14.76
C SER A 153 7.71 -6.86 -13.62
N MET A 154 6.65 -6.10 -13.92
CA MET A 154 5.91 -5.32 -12.92
C MET A 154 5.32 -6.17 -11.78
N PRO A 155 4.74 -7.37 -12.03
CA PRO A 155 4.21 -8.23 -10.97
C PRO A 155 5.29 -8.68 -9.95
N ALA A 156 6.53 -8.89 -10.39
CA ALA A 156 7.61 -9.30 -9.50
C ALA A 156 8.05 -8.16 -8.55
N MET A 157 7.90 -6.89 -8.95
CA MET A 157 8.14 -5.76 -8.04
C MET A 157 7.12 -5.74 -6.89
N LEU A 158 5.85 -6.08 -7.16
CA LEU A 158 4.82 -6.17 -6.13
C LEU A 158 5.09 -7.34 -5.16
N LEU A 159 5.65 -8.45 -5.65
CA LEU A 159 6.09 -9.56 -4.83
C LEU A 159 7.23 -9.16 -3.87
N ILE A 160 8.24 -8.45 -4.39
CA ILE A 160 9.36 -7.94 -3.58
C ILE A 160 8.85 -6.92 -2.54
N ALA A 161 7.92 -6.03 -2.95
CA ALA A 161 7.28 -5.09 -2.04
C ALA A 161 6.52 -5.80 -0.91
N GLY A 162 5.75 -6.85 -1.24
CA GLY A 162 5.07 -7.69 -0.25
C GLY A 162 6.04 -8.38 0.71
N ALA A 163 7.16 -8.90 0.20
CA ALA A 163 8.20 -9.53 1.02
C ALA A 163 8.85 -8.53 1.99
N LEU A 164 9.19 -7.34 1.52
CA LEU A 164 9.70 -6.24 2.36
C LEU A 164 8.67 -5.82 3.42
N MET A 165 7.38 -5.80 3.07
CA MET A 165 6.30 -5.44 3.99
C MET A 165 6.16 -6.46 5.12
N VAL A 166 6.25 -7.76 4.81
CA VAL A 166 6.25 -8.85 5.80
C VAL A 166 7.52 -8.81 6.67
N LEU A 167 8.69 -8.57 6.08
CA LEU A 167 9.94 -8.36 6.82
C LEU A 167 9.85 -7.16 7.77
N GLY A 168 9.22 -6.07 7.33
CA GLY A 168 8.92 -4.91 8.17
C GLY A 168 8.02 -5.25 9.35
N ALA A 169 6.99 -6.07 9.14
CA ALA A 169 6.11 -6.56 10.21
C ALA A 169 6.86 -7.41 11.25
N ILE A 170 7.86 -8.18 10.79
CA ILE A 170 8.71 -8.96 11.68
C ILE A 170 9.66 -8.02 12.43
N ALA A 171 10.29 -7.07 11.75
CA ALA A 171 11.23 -6.12 12.36
C ALA A 171 10.57 -5.27 13.45
N THR A 172 9.32 -4.83 13.28
CA THR A 172 8.61 -4.06 14.32
C THR A 172 8.29 -4.87 15.56
N ARG A 173 8.28 -6.21 15.48
CA ARG A 173 8.16 -7.09 16.65
C ARG A 173 9.42 -7.13 17.52
N TRP A 174 10.56 -6.69 16.97
CA TRP A 174 11.84 -6.60 17.69
C TRP A 174 12.06 -5.23 18.33
N VAL A 175 11.30 -4.21 17.91
CA VAL A 175 11.32 -2.88 18.54
C VAL A 175 10.40 -2.94 19.76
N LYS A 176 11.00 -2.78 20.95
CA LYS A 176 10.27 -2.74 22.23
C LYS A 176 9.60 -1.40 22.44
#